data_AF-A0A1H0UP43-F1
#
_entry.id   AF-A0A1H0UP43-F1
#
_cell.length_a   1.000
_cell.length_b   1.000
_cell.length_c   1.000
_cell.angle_alpha   90.00
_cell.angle_beta   90.00
_cell.angle_gamma   90.00
#
_symmetry.space_group_name_H-M   'P 1'
#
loop_
_entity.id
_entity.type
_entity.pdbx_description
1 polymer ?
#
loop_
_entity_poly.entity_id
_entity_poly.type
_entity_poly.pdbx_seq_one_letter_code
_entity_poly.pdbx_strand_id
1 'polypeptide(L)' 'LPVDLWHEQIGDPTLADAILDRLVHCAHRVKLKGESMRKMKANLTSMQPTR' A
#
# COMPACT_ATOMS: atom_id res chain seq x y z
N LEU A 1 1.91 0.87 2.92
CA LEU A 1 1.27 1.00 4.24
C LEU A 1 2.31 1.45 5.25
N PRO A 2 2.02 2.42 6.12
CA PRO A 2 2.83 2.72 7.30
C PRO A 2 2.79 1.55 8.27
N VAL A 3 3.89 1.28 8.95
CA VAL A 3 4.00 0.20 9.97
C VAL A 3 3.05 0.47 11.14
N ASP A 4 2.84 1.75 11.47
CA ASP A 4 1.98 2.18 12.58
C ASP A 4 0.51 1.75 12.43
N LEU A 5 0.04 1.54 11.19
CA LEU A 5 -1.34 1.09 10.92
C LEU A 5 -1.49 -0.44 10.94
N TRP A 6 -0.40 -1.20 11.03
CA TRP A 6 -0.44 -2.66 10.98
C TRP A 6 -0.92 -3.26 12.29
N HIS A 7 -0.53 -2.68 13.42
CA HIS A 7 -0.97 -3.15 14.74
C HIS A 7 -2.50 -3.10 14.87
N GLU A 8 -3.12 -2.04 14.35
CA GLU A 8 -4.58 -1.87 14.34
C GLU A 8 -5.28 -2.84 13.35
N GLN A 9 -4.65 -3.15 12.21
CA GLN A 9 -5.20 -4.06 11.20
C GLN A 9 -5.07 -5.55 11.58
N ILE A 10 -4.01 -5.93 12.30
CA ILE A 10 -3.73 -7.32 12.69
C ILE A 10 -4.39 -7.66 14.03
N GLY A 11 -4.57 -6.67 14.92
CA GLY A 11 -5.27 -6.82 16.20
C GLY A 11 -4.45 -7.42 17.33
N ASP A 12 -3.29 -8.04 17.04
CA ASP A 12 -2.32 -8.50 18.03
C ASP A 12 -0.95 -7.84 17.77
N PRO A 13 -0.44 -7.02 18.71
CA PRO A 13 0.84 -6.35 18.54
C PRO A 13 2.02 -7.32 18.44
N THR A 14 1.98 -8.46 19.13
CA THR A 14 3.07 -9.45 19.13
C THR A 14 3.19 -10.14 17.77
N LEU A 15 2.03 -10.48 17.18
CA LEU A 15 1.99 -11.08 15.86
C LEU A 15 2.39 -10.07 14.78
N ALA A 16 1.94 -8.82 14.91
CA ALA A 16 2.32 -7.73 14.01
C ALA A 16 3.84 -7.53 13.98
N ASP A 17 4.49 -7.49 15.16
CA ASP A 17 5.96 -7.37 15.25
C ASP A 17 6.67 -8.57 14.62
N ALA A 18 6.22 -9.79 14.91
CA ALA A 18 6.84 -10.99 14.34
C ALA A 18 6.72 -11.09 12.80
N ILE A 19 5.63 -10.56 12.23
CA ILE A 19 5.45 -10.49 10.77
C ILE A 19 6.28 -9.35 10.18
N LEU A 20 6.35 -8.20 10.85
CA LEU A 20 7.16 -7.06 10.46
C LEU A 20 8.64 -7.44 10.37
N ASP A 21 9.15 -8.15 11.38
CA ASP A 21 10.53 -8.64 11.43
C ASP A 21 10.88 -9.58 10.28
N ARG A 22 9.91 -10.33 9.75
CA ARG A 22 10.16 -11.26 8.62
C ARG A 22 10.02 -10.57 7.27
N LEU A 23 9.03 -9.69 7.11
CA LEU A 23 8.75 -9.01 5.84
C LEU A 23 9.68 -7.83 5.60
N VAL A 24 9.85 -6.94 6.59
CA VAL A 24 10.59 -5.69 6.40
C VAL A 24 12.08 -5.91 6.30
N HIS A 25 12.64 -6.84 7.10
CA HIS A 25 14.08 -7.12 7.04
C HIS A 25 14.56 -7.59 5.67
N CYS A 26 13.70 -8.30 4.92
CA CYS A 26 14.03 -8.85 3.61
C CYS A 26 13.41 -8.08 2.44
N ALA A 27 12.61 -7.03 2.67
CA ALA A 27 11.86 -6.36 1.62
C ALA A 27 12.62 -5.20 0.98
N HIS A 28 12.67 -5.20 -0.35
CA HIS A 28 12.98 -3.99 -1.12
C HIS A 28 11.76 -3.08 -1.22
N ARG A 29 11.82 -1.88 -0.62
CA ARG A 29 10.68 -0.95 -0.54
C ARG A 29 10.53 -0.15 -1.84
N VAL A 30 9.64 -0.58 -2.73
CA VAL A 30 9.27 0.20 -3.92
C VAL A 30 8.10 1.12 -3.62
N LYS A 31 8.36 2.43 -3.56
CA LYS A 31 7.29 3.44 -3.44
C LYS A 31 6.70 3.73 -4.81
N LEU A 32 5.58 3.07 -5.12
CA LEU A 32 4.83 3.33 -6.34
C LEU A 32 4.17 4.72 -6.25
N LYS A 33 4.26 5.48 -7.34
CA LYS A 33 3.63 6.79 -7.52
C LYS A 33 2.79 6.77 -8.80
N GLY A 34 1.77 7.61 -8.86
CA GLY A 34 0.86 7.70 -10.00
C GLY A 34 -0.53 7.14 -9.72
N GLU A 35 -1.44 7.36 -10.65
CA GLU A 35 -2.83 6.95 -10.53
C GLU A 35 -3.00 5.43 -10.73
N SER A 36 -4.17 4.92 -10.31
CA SER A 36 -4.50 3.49 -10.45
C SER A 36 -4.42 3.05 -11.90
N MET A 37 -3.53 2.10 -12.21
CA MET A 37 -3.44 1.46 -13.53
C MET A 37 -4.75 0.79 -13.98
N ARG A 38 -5.64 0.46 -13.03
CA ARG A 38 -6.99 -0.04 -13.34
C ARG A 38 -7.87 1.04 -13.96
N LYS A 39 -7.74 2.30 -13.52
CA LYS A 39 -8.43 3.46 -14.13
C LYS A 39 -7.93 3.75 -15.54
N MET A 40 -6.67 3.46 -15.84
CA MET A 40 -6.12 3.62 -17.19
C MET A 40 -6.60 2.55 -18.18
N LYS A 41 -6.84 1.32 -17.70
CA LYS A 41 -7.28 0.19 -18.55
C LYS A 41 -8.79 0.12 -18.73
N ALA A 42 -9.54 0.54 -17.73
CA ALA A 42 -10.98 0.72 -17.88
C ALA A 42 -11.18 2.07 -18.58
N ASN A 43 -11.75 2.08 -19.79
CA ASN A 43 -12.19 3.29 -20.51
C ASN A 43 -13.36 4.00 -19.78
N LEU A 44 -13.31 4.11 -18.45
CA LEU A 44 -14.43 4.49 -17.58
C LEU A 44 -14.22 5.84 -16.90
N THR A 45 -13.16 6.58 -17.22
CA THR A 45 -13.10 7.98 -16.85
C THR A 45 -12.34 8.75 -17.92
N SER A 46 -13.08 9.49 -18.74
CA SER A 46 -12.54 10.64 -19.44
C SER A 46 -11.94 11.57 -18.39
N MET A 47 -10.61 11.60 -18.29
CA MET A 47 -9.92 12.62 -17.52
C MET A 47 -10.25 13.96 -18.17
N GLN A 48 -11.25 14.66 -17.65
CA GLN A 48 -11.43 16.07 -17.95
C GLN A 48 -10.28 16.81 -17.26
N PRO A 49 -9.43 17.52 -18.02
CA PRO A 49 -8.34 18.27 -17.42
C PRO A 49 -8.95 19.48 -16.71
N THR A 50 -8.84 19.52 -15.40
CA THR A 50 -9.10 20.74 -14.63
C THR A 50 -8.06 21.79 -15.02
N ARG A 51 -8.55 22.95 -15.47
CA ARG A 51 -7.79 24.18 -15.76
C ARG A 51 -6.99 24.65 -14.55
#